data_AF-A0AAV5W8A5-F1
#
_entry.id   AF-A0AAV5W8A5-F1
#
_cell.length_a   1.000
_cell.length_b   1.000
_cell.length_c   1.000
_cell.angle_alpha   90.00
_cell.angle_beta   90.00
_cell.angle_gamma   90.00
#
_symmetry.space_group_name_H-M   'P 1'
#
loop_
_entity.id
_entity.type
_entity.pdbx_description
1 polymer ?
#
loop_
_entity_poly.entity_id
_entity_poly.type
_entity_poly.pdbx_seq_one_letter_code
_entity_poly.pdbx_strand_id
1 'polypeptide(L)'
;MAESAAPSSSKMPSEAPTSSSATKSEGPDPNLAPSVIVLGMAGSGKTSFVQRLTAHLHAKKTPPYVVNLDPAVRKVPYPVNIDIRDTVKYKQVMTEYGLGPNGAILTSLNLFCTRFDQVIDLVRARSSTVPLTIIDTPGQIEAFTWSASGTIITEALASSHPTVVVYVCDSARATAPATFMSNMLYACSILYRTKLPFFVVFNKADIVRPTFAQRWMTDFERFDEALEDARGGYSNDLARSLSLVLDEFYGGLKTVICSALTGEGMDEVLTAIGECSQQYRDQYIPLYAEIRAKKAEEAARKLKEEKDSKADDLTRDVQALDIGTVRDSDDESE
;
A
#
# COMPACT_ATOMS: atom_id res chain seq x y z
N MET A 1 61.88 43.12 28.61
CA MET A 1 60.59 42.70 29.19
C MET A 1 60.33 41.30 28.59
N ALA A 2 60.78 40.20 29.19
CA ALA A 2 60.22 39.53 30.39
C ALA A 2 58.72 39.22 30.17
N GLU A 3 58.16 38.00 30.19
CA GLU A 3 58.47 36.62 30.64
C GLU A 3 57.57 35.67 29.78
N SER A 4 57.98 34.48 29.32
CA SER A 4 58.08 33.17 30.00
C SER A 4 56.74 32.44 30.29
N ALA A 5 56.75 31.13 29.96
CA ALA A 5 55.98 29.99 30.49
C ALA A 5 54.73 29.46 29.73
N ALA A 6 54.89 28.22 29.22
CA ALA A 6 53.86 27.21 28.92
C ALA A 6 53.65 26.30 30.18
N PRO A 7 52.96 25.14 30.13
CA PRO A 7 51.64 24.76 29.59
C PRO A 7 50.70 24.21 30.70
N SER A 8 49.38 24.07 30.48
CA SER A 8 48.55 23.18 31.33
C SER A 8 47.34 22.60 30.61
N SER A 9 47.23 21.28 30.73
CA SER A 9 46.15 20.39 30.29
C SER A 9 44.79 20.71 30.91
N SER A 10 43.70 20.45 30.17
CA SER A 10 42.66 19.51 30.65
C SER A 10 41.45 19.41 29.70
N LYS A 11 41.05 18.15 29.49
CA LYS A 11 39.70 17.63 29.20
C LYS A 11 39.11 17.82 27.80
N MET A 12 39.18 16.71 27.05
CA MET A 12 38.11 16.30 26.13
C MET A 12 36.75 16.27 26.85
N PRO A 13 35.69 16.71 26.19
CA PRO A 13 34.39 16.04 26.19
C PRO A 13 34.24 15.36 24.82
N SER A 14 34.33 14.04 24.65
CA SER A 14 33.31 13.06 25.06
C SER A 14 31.89 13.61 24.94
N GLU A 15 31.39 13.70 23.72
CA GLU A 15 29.96 13.48 23.44
C GLU A 15 29.79 13.20 21.94
N ALA A 16 29.70 11.90 21.62
CA ALA A 16 29.06 11.47 20.39
C ALA A 16 27.63 12.03 20.37
N PRO A 17 27.09 12.51 19.24
CA PRO A 17 25.67 12.74 19.15
C PRO A 17 25.00 11.36 19.20
N THR A 18 24.52 11.05 20.39
CA THR A 18 23.66 9.91 20.70
C THR A 18 22.46 9.95 19.78
N SER A 19 22.32 8.87 19.03
CA SER A 19 21.12 8.41 18.35
C SER A 19 19.86 8.77 19.14
N SER A 20 19.08 9.72 18.65
CA SER A 20 17.73 9.99 19.15
C SER A 20 16.81 10.43 18.01
N SER A 21 16.43 9.46 17.19
CA SER A 21 15.06 9.36 16.66
C SER A 21 14.87 7.97 16.08
N ALA A 22 14.89 6.96 16.96
CA ALA A 22 14.03 5.82 16.75
C ALA A 22 12.59 6.37 16.90
N THR A 23 11.98 6.79 15.78
CA THR A 23 10.56 7.11 15.72
C THR A 23 9.82 5.86 16.14
N LYS A 24 9.36 5.87 17.41
CA LYS A 24 8.43 4.89 17.94
C LYS A 24 7.24 4.83 16.98
N SER A 25 6.79 3.61 16.71
CA SER A 25 5.62 3.30 15.90
C SER A 25 4.34 3.77 16.59
N GLU A 26 4.15 5.09 16.64
CA GLU A 26 2.84 5.68 16.84
C GLU A 26 1.93 5.19 15.70
N GLY A 27 0.71 4.80 16.04
CA GLY A 27 -0.25 4.28 15.06
C GLY A 27 -0.61 5.33 13.99
N PRO A 28 -1.55 5.00 13.08
CA PRO A 28 -1.94 5.94 12.03
C PRO A 28 -2.47 7.24 12.65
N ASP A 29 -1.90 8.38 12.25
CA ASP A 29 -2.35 9.69 12.70
C ASP A 29 -3.53 10.15 11.82
N PRO A 30 -4.75 10.27 12.39
CA PRO A 30 -5.94 10.61 11.63
C PRO A 30 -5.93 12.05 11.10
N ASN A 31 -5.11 12.94 11.66
CA ASN A 31 -5.08 14.35 11.29
C ASN A 31 -4.19 14.64 10.08
N LEU A 32 -3.40 13.65 9.65
CA LEU A 32 -2.55 13.76 8.48
C LEU A 32 -3.39 13.79 7.19
N ALA A 33 -2.86 14.47 6.18
CA ALA A 33 -3.41 14.49 4.84
C ALA A 33 -3.52 13.06 4.26
N PRO A 34 -4.64 12.72 3.61
CA PRO A 34 -4.85 11.38 3.08
C PRO A 34 -3.89 11.05 1.93
N SER A 35 -3.47 9.80 1.87
CA SER A 35 -2.70 9.20 0.78
C SER A 35 -3.62 8.40 -0.14
N VAL A 36 -3.53 8.67 -1.44
CA VAL A 36 -4.40 8.10 -2.47
C VAL A 36 -3.56 7.20 -3.36
N ILE A 37 -3.78 5.89 -3.25
CA ILE A 37 -3.10 4.88 -4.09
C ILE A 37 -3.94 4.66 -5.35
N VAL A 38 -3.41 5.03 -6.51
CA VAL A 38 -4.09 4.86 -7.79
C VAL A 38 -3.73 3.50 -8.39
N LEU A 39 -4.70 2.59 -8.43
CA LEU A 39 -4.61 1.26 -9.02
C LEU A 39 -5.50 1.16 -10.27
N GLY A 40 -5.31 0.11 -11.06
CA GLY A 40 -6.09 -0.13 -12.27
C GLY A 40 -5.29 -0.90 -13.31
N MET A 41 -5.96 -1.53 -14.26
CA MET A 41 -5.30 -2.29 -15.32
C MET A 41 -4.42 -1.41 -16.22
N ALA A 42 -3.51 -2.04 -16.97
CA ALA A 42 -2.78 -1.35 -18.03
C ALA A 42 -3.76 -0.69 -19.02
N GLY A 43 -3.47 0.55 -19.41
CA GLY A 43 -4.30 1.30 -20.34
C GLY A 43 -5.63 1.82 -19.78
N SER A 44 -5.97 1.64 -18.50
CA SER A 44 -7.15 2.28 -17.89
C SER A 44 -7.02 3.78 -17.71
N GLY A 45 -5.78 4.29 -17.78
CA GLY A 45 -5.47 5.73 -17.75
C GLY A 45 -5.05 6.24 -16.38
N LYS A 46 -4.47 5.40 -15.50
CA LYS A 46 -3.92 5.78 -14.18
C LYS A 46 -3.08 7.07 -14.22
N THR A 47 -2.00 7.08 -15.01
CA THR A 47 -1.10 8.24 -15.12
C THR A 47 -1.81 9.49 -15.67
N SER A 48 -2.73 9.32 -16.63
CA SER A 48 -3.54 10.44 -17.14
C SER A 48 -4.53 10.97 -16.10
N PHE A 49 -5.10 10.08 -15.29
CA PHE A 49 -5.96 10.43 -14.16
C PHE A 49 -5.18 11.20 -13.09
N VAL A 50 -3.99 10.72 -12.71
CA VAL A 50 -3.08 11.41 -11.78
C VAL A 50 -2.70 12.80 -12.32
N GLN A 51 -2.38 12.89 -13.61
CA GLN A 51 -2.10 14.18 -14.27
C GLN A 51 -3.25 15.15 -14.12
N ARG A 52 -4.48 14.71 -14.42
CA ARG A 52 -5.67 15.55 -14.39
C ARG A 52 -6.06 15.95 -12.97
N LEU A 53 -6.02 15.02 -12.03
CA LEU A 53 -6.30 15.27 -10.62
C LEU A 53 -5.31 16.29 -10.04
N THR A 54 -4.03 16.15 -10.37
CA THR A 54 -2.98 17.10 -9.98
C THR A 54 -3.26 18.49 -10.57
N ALA A 55 -3.55 18.58 -11.86
CA ALA A 55 -3.86 19.85 -12.52
C ALA A 55 -5.11 20.53 -11.91
N HIS A 56 -6.14 19.75 -11.58
CA HIS A 56 -7.37 20.25 -10.95
C HIS A 56 -7.11 20.85 -9.56
N LEU A 57 -6.29 20.17 -8.75
CA LEU A 57 -5.88 20.64 -7.43
C LEU A 57 -4.97 21.86 -7.49
N HIS A 58 -4.08 21.94 -8.49
CA HIS A 58 -3.31 23.15 -8.76
C HIS A 58 -4.21 24.33 -9.12
N ALA A 59 -5.24 24.13 -9.94
CA ALA A 59 -6.21 25.17 -10.29
C ALA A 59 -6.97 25.68 -9.06
N LYS A 60 -7.24 24.80 -8.07
CA LYS A 60 -7.84 25.15 -6.77
C LYS A 60 -6.85 25.75 -5.76
N LYS A 61 -5.58 25.97 -6.14
CA LYS A 61 -4.50 26.47 -5.27
C LYS A 61 -4.17 25.56 -4.07
N THR A 62 -4.51 24.28 -4.17
CA THR A 62 -4.23 23.28 -3.13
C THR A 62 -3.43 22.14 -3.76
N PRO A 63 -2.16 22.36 -4.13
CA PRO A 63 -1.37 21.39 -4.89
C PRO A 63 -1.11 20.12 -4.05
N PRO A 64 -1.24 18.91 -4.63
CA PRO A 64 -0.97 17.67 -3.92
C PRO A 64 0.53 17.37 -3.84
N TYR A 65 0.89 16.44 -2.96
CA TYR A 65 2.20 15.79 -2.98
C TYR A 65 2.12 14.55 -3.89
N VAL A 66 2.97 14.45 -4.92
CA VAL A 66 2.85 13.39 -5.93
C VAL A 66 4.05 12.44 -5.89
N VAL A 67 3.77 11.14 -5.81
CA VAL A 67 4.75 10.05 -5.78
C VAL A 67 4.52 9.15 -7.00
N ASN A 68 5.56 8.96 -7.82
CA ASN A 68 5.55 8.00 -8.92
C ASN A 68 6.26 6.71 -8.52
N LEU A 69 5.54 5.58 -8.56
CA LEU A 69 6.07 4.24 -8.34
C LEU A 69 6.17 3.40 -9.62
N ASP A 70 5.86 3.95 -10.80
CA ASP A 70 6.08 3.26 -12.08
C ASP A 70 7.52 3.46 -12.59
N PRO A 71 8.38 2.42 -12.59
CA PRO A 71 9.74 2.52 -13.09
C PRO A 71 9.83 2.50 -14.64
N ALA A 72 8.79 1.98 -15.32
CA ALA A 72 8.78 1.77 -16.77
C ALA A 72 8.22 2.98 -17.54
N VAL A 73 7.65 3.98 -16.85
CA VAL A 73 7.13 5.20 -17.50
C VAL A 73 8.26 6.03 -18.10
N ARG A 74 8.14 6.34 -19.40
CA ARG A 74 9.17 7.12 -20.12
C ARG A 74 9.19 8.59 -19.72
N LYS A 75 8.02 9.22 -19.70
CA LYS A 75 7.84 10.63 -19.37
C LYS A 75 6.64 10.77 -18.45
N VAL A 76 6.86 11.35 -17.28
CA VAL A 76 5.80 11.69 -16.34
C VAL A 76 5.21 13.05 -16.76
N PRO A 77 3.91 13.16 -17.04
CA PRO A 77 3.30 14.36 -17.59
C PRO A 77 2.83 15.37 -16.52
N TYR A 78 3.29 15.23 -15.28
CA TYR A 78 2.91 16.05 -14.12
C TYR A 78 4.14 16.33 -13.23
N PRO A 79 4.11 17.37 -12.38
CA PRO A 79 5.17 17.59 -11.39
C PRO A 79 5.15 16.45 -10.36
N VAL A 80 6.28 15.77 -10.22
CA VAL A 80 6.46 14.66 -9.27
C VAL A 80 7.41 15.09 -8.16
N ASN A 81 7.06 14.79 -6.90
CA ASN A 81 7.89 15.10 -5.74
C ASN A 81 8.87 13.97 -5.41
N ILE A 82 8.42 12.71 -5.55
CA ILE A 82 9.24 11.51 -5.35
C ILE A 82 9.04 10.61 -6.56
N ASP A 83 10.12 10.30 -7.27
CA ASP A 83 10.09 9.43 -8.44
C ASP A 83 10.99 8.21 -8.22
N ILE A 84 10.42 7.00 -8.31
CA ILE A 84 11.17 5.74 -8.24
C ILE A 84 12.34 5.69 -9.23
N ARG A 85 12.22 6.38 -10.37
CA ARG A 85 13.23 6.41 -11.44
C ARG A 85 14.51 7.15 -11.05
N ASP A 86 14.47 7.97 -9.99
CA ASP A 86 15.66 8.64 -9.47
C ASP A 86 16.54 7.68 -8.67
N THR A 87 15.92 6.76 -7.94
CA THR A 87 16.60 5.74 -7.13
C THR A 87 16.97 4.50 -7.94
N VAL A 88 16.07 4.05 -8.82
CA VAL A 88 16.23 2.79 -9.57
C VAL A 88 16.12 3.02 -11.07
N LYS A 89 17.19 2.72 -11.81
CA LYS A 89 17.20 2.83 -13.27
C LYS A 89 16.68 1.55 -13.91
N TYR A 90 15.41 1.56 -14.30
CA TYR A 90 14.70 0.43 -14.91
C TYR A 90 15.49 -0.33 -16.00
N LYS A 91 16.10 0.39 -16.94
CA LYS A 91 16.90 -0.22 -18.02
C LYS A 91 18.16 -0.93 -17.51
N GLN A 92 18.81 -0.36 -16.49
CA GLN A 92 19.99 -0.98 -15.89
C GLN A 92 19.60 -2.26 -15.15
N VAL A 93 18.49 -2.24 -14.41
CA VAL A 93 17.94 -3.44 -13.74
C VAL A 93 17.64 -4.55 -14.76
N MET A 94 17.06 -4.22 -15.91
CA MET A 94 16.84 -5.22 -16.98
C MET A 94 18.15 -5.86 -17.46
N THR A 95 19.18 -5.06 -17.71
CA THR A 95 20.46 -5.56 -18.25
C THR A 95 21.28 -6.31 -17.22
N GLU A 96 21.39 -5.77 -16.01
CA GLU A 96 22.24 -6.32 -14.93
C GLU A 96 21.71 -7.66 -14.41
N TYR A 97 20.39 -7.77 -14.24
CA TYR A 97 19.75 -8.99 -13.74
C TYR A 97 19.24 -9.91 -14.85
N GLY A 98 19.42 -9.55 -16.13
CA GLY A 98 18.94 -10.34 -17.27
C GLY A 98 17.41 -10.53 -17.29
N LEU A 99 16.65 -9.55 -16.81
CA LEU A 99 15.22 -9.66 -16.58
C LEU A 99 14.39 -9.15 -17.76
N GLY A 100 13.28 -9.83 -18.04
CA GLY A 100 12.22 -9.31 -18.90
C GLY A 100 11.50 -8.10 -18.28
N PRO A 101 10.64 -7.40 -19.05
CA PRO A 101 10.03 -6.14 -18.63
C PRO A 101 9.27 -6.20 -17.30
N ASN A 102 8.47 -7.25 -17.09
CA ASN A 102 7.68 -7.45 -15.86
C ASN A 102 8.58 -7.77 -14.65
N GLY A 103 9.62 -8.60 -14.85
CA GLY A 103 10.58 -8.94 -13.80
C GLY A 103 11.36 -7.71 -13.34
N ALA A 104 11.76 -6.85 -14.28
CA ALA A 104 12.44 -5.60 -13.93
C ALA A 104 11.55 -4.60 -13.18
N ILE A 105 10.24 -4.55 -13.45
CA ILE A 105 9.29 -3.73 -12.66
C ILE A 105 9.27 -4.24 -11.21
N LEU A 106 9.09 -5.55 -11.02
CA LEU A 106 9.03 -6.18 -9.70
C LEU A 106 10.33 -5.96 -8.92
N THR A 107 11.49 -6.19 -9.55
CA THR A 107 12.79 -5.96 -8.92
C THR A 107 12.99 -4.49 -8.57
N SER A 108 12.55 -3.57 -9.44
CA SER A 108 12.64 -2.13 -9.15
C SER A 108 11.80 -1.73 -7.94
N LEU A 109 10.59 -2.27 -7.81
CA LEU A 109 9.75 -2.08 -6.61
C LEU A 109 10.39 -2.68 -5.37
N ASN A 110 10.99 -3.87 -5.45
CA ASN A 110 11.68 -4.50 -4.32
C ASN A 110 12.87 -3.64 -3.84
N LEU A 111 13.69 -3.13 -4.76
CA LEU A 111 14.80 -2.24 -4.44
C LEU A 111 14.29 -0.93 -3.79
N PHE A 112 13.24 -0.34 -4.35
CA PHE A 112 12.64 0.88 -3.80
C PHE A 112 12.02 0.66 -2.41
N CYS A 113 11.41 -0.51 -2.19
CA CYS A 113 10.79 -0.88 -0.93
C CYS A 113 11.79 -0.83 0.25
N THR A 114 13.08 -1.13 0.02
CA THR A 114 14.12 -1.07 1.07
C THR A 114 14.36 0.32 1.65
N ARG A 115 13.93 1.37 0.95
CA ARG A 115 14.06 2.77 1.37
C ARG A 115 12.71 3.45 1.58
N PHE A 116 11.63 2.67 1.59
CA PHE A 116 10.29 3.23 1.60
C PHE A 116 9.96 3.94 2.92
N ASP A 117 10.59 3.56 4.03
CA ASP A 117 10.47 4.28 5.31
C ASP A 117 10.88 5.77 5.16
N GLN A 118 11.93 6.06 4.38
CA GLN A 118 12.36 7.44 4.10
C GLN A 118 11.28 8.20 3.31
N VAL A 119 10.57 7.51 2.42
CA VAL A 119 9.46 8.09 1.65
C VAL A 119 8.30 8.42 2.58
N ILE A 120 7.97 7.54 3.53
CA ILE A 120 6.94 7.79 4.54
C ILE A 120 7.29 9.02 5.39
N ASP A 121 8.54 9.15 5.82
CA ASP A 121 9.00 10.30 6.61
C ASP A 121 8.88 11.61 5.80
N LEU A 122 9.24 11.59 4.51
CA LEU A 122 9.08 12.74 3.62
C LEU A 122 7.61 13.13 3.42
N VAL A 123 6.74 12.14 3.23
CA VAL A 123 5.29 12.36 3.09
C VAL A 123 4.73 12.94 4.39
N ARG A 124 5.11 12.39 5.54
CA ARG A 124 4.68 12.85 6.87
C ARG A 124 5.11 14.30 7.12
N ALA A 125 6.36 14.64 6.81
CA ALA A 125 6.89 16.00 6.97
C ALA A 125 6.15 17.04 6.11
N ARG A 126 5.53 16.62 4.99
CA ARG A 126 4.77 17.49 4.09
C ARG A 126 3.26 17.44 4.31
N SER A 127 2.79 16.48 5.10
CA SER A 127 1.37 16.22 5.34
C SER A 127 0.61 17.42 5.93
N SER A 128 1.27 18.27 6.72
CA SER A 128 0.67 19.51 7.26
C SER A 128 0.54 20.63 6.23
N THR A 129 1.26 20.55 5.11
CA THR A 129 1.34 21.61 4.09
C THR A 129 0.55 21.30 2.81
N VAL A 130 0.26 20.02 2.57
CA VAL A 130 -0.44 19.55 1.36
C VAL A 130 -1.80 18.96 1.74
N PRO A 131 -2.84 19.12 0.90
CA PRO A 131 -4.17 18.60 1.21
C PRO A 131 -4.26 17.08 1.07
N LEU A 132 -3.44 16.48 0.19
CA LEU A 132 -3.43 15.06 -0.10
C LEU A 132 -2.14 14.64 -0.80
N THR A 133 -1.82 13.35 -0.69
CA THR A 133 -0.72 12.69 -1.41
C THR A 133 -1.28 11.76 -2.47
N ILE A 134 -0.81 11.83 -3.72
CA ILE A 134 -1.22 10.95 -4.82
C ILE A 134 -0.08 10.02 -5.18
N ILE A 135 -0.37 8.73 -5.29
CA ILE A 135 0.62 7.70 -5.58
C ILE A 135 0.22 7.01 -6.89
N ASP A 136 1.01 7.25 -7.95
CA ASP A 136 0.86 6.58 -9.24
C ASP A 136 1.59 5.24 -9.19
N THR A 137 0.92 4.15 -9.55
CA THR A 137 1.45 2.78 -9.47
C THR A 137 1.78 2.24 -10.87
N PRO A 138 2.63 1.19 -10.97
CA PRO A 138 2.99 0.61 -12.26
C PRO A 138 1.80 0.25 -13.15
N GLY A 139 2.02 0.34 -14.47
CA GLY A 139 1.05 -0.08 -15.49
C GLY A 139 0.47 -1.48 -15.24
N GLN A 140 1.32 -2.43 -14.87
CA GLN A 140 0.95 -3.80 -14.52
C GLN A 140 0.50 -3.88 -13.06
N ILE A 141 -0.81 -4.04 -12.87
CA ILE A 141 -1.42 -4.01 -11.54
C ILE A 141 -0.87 -5.12 -10.65
N GLU A 142 -0.58 -6.29 -11.22
CA GLU A 142 -0.12 -7.45 -10.46
C GLU A 142 1.27 -7.28 -9.88
N ALA A 143 2.13 -6.49 -10.55
CA ALA A 143 3.45 -6.18 -10.05
C ALA A 143 3.39 -5.38 -8.73
N PHE A 144 2.29 -4.66 -8.48
CA PHE A 144 2.06 -3.93 -7.24
C PHE A 144 1.14 -4.72 -6.29
N THR A 145 -0.02 -5.18 -6.73
CA THR A 145 -1.01 -5.78 -5.84
C THR A 145 -0.64 -7.18 -5.38
N TRP A 146 0.07 -7.98 -6.19
CA TRP A 146 0.44 -9.35 -5.84
C TRP A 146 1.87 -9.50 -5.30
N SER A 147 2.67 -8.44 -5.35
CA SER A 147 4.06 -8.47 -4.86
C SER A 147 4.16 -8.23 -3.36
N ALA A 148 5.20 -8.80 -2.74
CA ALA A 148 5.52 -8.52 -1.34
C ALA A 148 5.87 -7.04 -1.13
N SER A 149 6.61 -6.43 -2.05
CA SER A 149 6.97 -5.01 -1.99
C SER A 149 5.76 -4.09 -2.06
N GLY A 150 4.79 -4.36 -2.93
CA GLY A 150 3.57 -3.55 -2.99
C GLY A 150 2.67 -3.72 -1.75
N THR A 151 2.59 -4.93 -1.18
CA THR A 151 1.95 -5.13 0.14
C THR A 151 2.64 -4.30 1.22
N ILE A 152 3.98 -4.38 1.34
CA ILE A 152 4.74 -3.63 2.35
C ILE A 152 4.54 -2.12 2.18
N ILE A 153 4.63 -1.61 0.95
CA ILE A 153 4.40 -0.20 0.63
C ILE A 153 3.00 0.24 1.06
N THR A 154 1.98 -0.56 0.75
CA THR A 154 0.58 -0.26 1.07
C THR A 154 0.35 -0.28 2.58
N GLU A 155 0.89 -1.28 3.29
CA GLU A 155 0.78 -1.39 4.75
C GLU A 155 1.55 -0.28 5.47
N ALA A 156 2.71 0.12 4.98
CA ALA A 156 3.50 1.22 5.52
C ALA A 156 2.76 2.57 5.37
N LEU A 157 2.10 2.79 4.23
CA LEU A 157 1.26 3.98 4.03
C LEU A 157 0.05 3.96 4.94
N ALA A 158 -0.69 2.85 4.97
CA ALA A 158 -1.87 2.69 5.80
C ALA A 158 -1.54 2.89 7.28
N SER A 159 -0.51 2.23 7.79
CA SER A 159 -0.12 2.36 9.20
C SER A 159 0.34 3.76 9.61
N SER A 160 0.67 4.64 8.66
CA SER A 160 1.12 6.01 8.94
C SER A 160 0.08 7.08 8.64
N HIS A 161 -0.65 6.99 7.52
CA HIS A 161 -1.51 8.05 6.99
C HIS A 161 -2.91 7.49 6.65
N PRO A 162 -3.97 8.30 6.71
CA PRO A 162 -5.26 7.91 6.14
C PRO A 162 -5.09 7.52 4.67
N THR A 163 -5.32 6.25 4.34
CA THR A 163 -5.00 5.74 3.00
C THR A 163 -6.26 5.27 2.29
N VAL A 164 -6.44 5.73 1.05
CA VAL A 164 -7.58 5.41 0.20
C VAL A 164 -7.08 4.79 -1.10
N VAL A 165 -7.73 3.73 -1.54
CA VAL A 165 -7.42 3.04 -2.80
C VAL A 165 -8.42 3.46 -3.88
N VAL A 166 -7.91 3.95 -4.99
CA VAL A 166 -8.71 4.33 -6.17
C VAL A 166 -8.48 3.32 -7.26
N TYR A 167 -9.52 2.59 -7.66
CA TYR A 167 -9.44 1.64 -8.76
C TYR A 167 -9.96 2.26 -10.05
N VAL A 168 -9.03 2.61 -10.94
CA VAL A 168 -9.32 3.21 -12.24
C VAL A 168 -9.68 2.12 -13.25
N CYS A 169 -10.95 2.10 -13.63
CA CYS A 169 -11.54 1.21 -14.64
C CYS A 169 -11.69 1.93 -15.99
N ASP A 170 -11.47 1.21 -17.09
CA ASP A 170 -11.67 1.73 -18.44
C ASP A 170 -13.13 1.56 -18.88
N SER A 171 -13.88 2.67 -18.95
CA SER A 171 -15.31 2.63 -19.31
C SER A 171 -15.57 2.06 -20.69
N ALA A 172 -14.67 2.32 -21.65
CA ALA A 172 -14.86 1.87 -23.03
C ALA A 172 -14.75 0.34 -23.15
N ARG A 173 -13.83 -0.27 -22.39
CA ARG A 173 -13.69 -1.74 -22.33
C ARG A 173 -14.74 -2.41 -21.44
N ALA A 174 -15.22 -1.71 -20.43
CA ALA A 174 -16.24 -2.21 -19.52
C ALA A 174 -17.64 -2.36 -20.16
N THR A 175 -17.84 -1.91 -21.40
CA THR A 175 -19.09 -2.07 -22.15
C THR A 175 -19.49 -3.53 -22.38
N ALA A 176 -18.52 -4.45 -22.42
CA ALA A 176 -18.79 -5.88 -22.50
C ALA A 176 -19.09 -6.45 -21.09
N PRO A 177 -20.27 -7.06 -20.85
CA PRO A 177 -20.66 -7.56 -19.52
C PRO A 177 -19.64 -8.52 -18.89
N ALA A 178 -19.08 -9.45 -19.67
CA ALA A 178 -18.06 -10.37 -19.19
C ALA A 178 -16.76 -9.65 -18.75
N THR A 179 -16.36 -8.60 -19.48
CA THR A 179 -15.20 -7.77 -19.11
C THR A 179 -15.49 -6.92 -17.87
N PHE A 180 -16.71 -6.40 -17.76
CA PHE A 180 -17.17 -5.71 -16.56
C PHE A 180 -17.11 -6.61 -15.33
N MET A 181 -17.71 -7.81 -15.40
CA MET A 181 -17.68 -8.81 -14.32
C MET A 181 -16.26 -9.11 -13.86
N SER A 182 -15.37 -9.37 -14.82
CA SER A 182 -13.97 -9.71 -14.53
C SER A 182 -13.27 -8.55 -13.82
N ASN A 183 -13.44 -7.33 -14.31
CA ASN A 183 -12.84 -6.13 -13.70
C ASN A 183 -13.35 -5.88 -12.28
N MET A 184 -14.64 -6.10 -12.04
CA MET A 184 -15.23 -5.91 -10.72
C MET A 184 -14.82 -7.02 -9.74
N LEU A 185 -14.66 -8.27 -10.20
CA LEU A 185 -14.06 -9.34 -9.38
C LEU A 185 -12.59 -9.02 -9.03
N TYR A 186 -11.83 -8.42 -9.95
CA TYR A 186 -10.49 -7.90 -9.64
C TYR A 186 -10.52 -6.78 -8.62
N ALA A 187 -11.46 -5.82 -8.74
CA ALA A 187 -11.65 -4.76 -7.76
C ALA A 187 -11.98 -5.33 -6.36
N CYS A 188 -12.86 -6.34 -6.31
CA CYS A 188 -13.20 -7.09 -5.11
C CYS A 188 -11.97 -7.73 -4.46
N SER A 189 -11.18 -8.46 -5.26
CA SER A 189 -9.95 -9.10 -4.79
C SER A 189 -8.98 -8.08 -4.16
N ILE A 190 -8.85 -6.89 -4.76
CA ILE A 190 -7.99 -5.81 -4.24
C ILE A 190 -8.55 -5.23 -2.95
N LEU A 191 -9.87 -4.99 -2.86
CA LEU A 191 -10.51 -4.49 -1.65
C LEU A 191 -10.25 -5.45 -0.48
N TYR A 192 -10.53 -6.74 -0.64
CA TYR A 192 -10.32 -7.73 0.42
C TYR A 192 -8.84 -7.88 0.82
N ARG A 193 -7.93 -7.74 -0.15
CA ARG A 193 -6.49 -7.85 0.11
C ARG A 193 -5.94 -6.63 0.85
N THR A 194 -6.30 -5.43 0.40
CA THR A 194 -5.80 -4.17 0.97
C THR A 194 -6.48 -3.84 2.29
N LYS A 195 -7.76 -4.22 2.46
CA LYS A 195 -8.62 -3.87 3.60
C LYS A 195 -8.72 -2.37 3.84
N LEU A 196 -8.51 -1.56 2.81
CA LEU A 196 -8.55 -0.11 2.88
C LEU A 196 -9.86 0.42 2.27
N PRO A 197 -10.30 1.63 2.66
CA PRO A 197 -11.36 2.34 1.97
C PRO A 197 -11.06 2.42 0.47
N PHE A 198 -12.06 2.06 -0.32
CA PHE A 198 -11.89 1.76 -1.73
C PHE A 198 -13.07 2.32 -2.51
N PHE A 199 -12.79 2.92 -3.66
CA PHE A 199 -13.83 3.27 -4.62
C PHE A 199 -13.35 3.08 -6.05
N VAL A 200 -14.33 2.83 -6.92
CA VAL A 200 -14.08 2.61 -8.36
C VAL A 200 -14.25 3.93 -9.10
N VAL A 201 -13.32 4.22 -9.99
CA VAL A 201 -13.40 5.35 -10.92
C VAL A 201 -13.52 4.82 -12.33
N PHE A 202 -14.67 5.05 -12.95
CA PHE A 202 -14.87 4.79 -14.37
C PHE A 202 -14.32 5.94 -15.19
N ASN A 203 -13.11 5.74 -15.73
CA ASN A 203 -12.40 6.74 -16.52
C ASN A 203 -12.80 6.65 -18.01
N LYS A 204 -12.45 7.69 -18.78
CA LYS A 204 -12.77 7.83 -20.22
C LYS A 204 -14.27 8.00 -20.50
N ALA A 205 -14.98 8.66 -19.59
CA ALA A 205 -16.40 8.99 -19.75
C ALA A 205 -16.70 9.86 -20.99
N ASP A 206 -15.68 10.55 -21.51
CA ASP A 206 -15.72 11.31 -22.77
C ASP A 206 -15.89 10.43 -24.01
N ILE A 207 -15.46 9.16 -23.95
CA ILE A 207 -15.63 8.20 -25.05
C ILE A 207 -16.94 7.43 -24.88
N VAL A 208 -17.13 6.81 -23.71
CA VAL A 208 -18.34 6.07 -23.37
C VAL A 208 -18.76 6.46 -21.97
N ARG A 209 -19.97 7.01 -21.85
CA ARG A 209 -20.55 7.33 -20.55
C ARG A 209 -20.99 6.03 -19.86
N PRO A 210 -20.45 5.66 -18.69
CA PRO A 210 -20.66 4.37 -18.05
C PRO A 210 -21.99 4.31 -17.26
N THR A 211 -23.08 4.83 -17.81
CA THR A 211 -24.40 4.75 -17.19
C THR A 211 -24.91 3.32 -17.12
N PHE A 212 -24.50 2.46 -18.07
CA PHE A 212 -24.79 1.03 -18.05
C PHE A 212 -24.15 0.33 -16.84
N ALA A 213 -22.91 0.70 -16.48
CA ALA A 213 -22.19 0.09 -15.37
C ALA A 213 -22.88 0.39 -14.03
N GLN A 214 -23.34 1.64 -13.85
CA GLN A 214 -24.13 2.00 -12.68
C GLN A 214 -25.42 1.18 -12.58
N ARG A 215 -26.13 1.00 -13.69
CA ARG A 215 -27.33 0.16 -13.73
C ARG A 215 -27.03 -1.29 -13.38
N TRP A 216 -25.98 -1.87 -13.94
CA TRP A 216 -25.58 -3.26 -13.64
C TRP A 216 -25.14 -3.48 -12.19
N MET A 217 -24.64 -2.45 -11.52
CA MET A 217 -24.28 -2.54 -10.10
C MET A 217 -25.48 -2.40 -9.16
N THR A 218 -26.53 -1.69 -9.58
CA THR A 218 -27.75 -1.49 -8.77
C THR A 218 -28.85 -2.48 -9.06
N ASP A 219 -28.84 -3.06 -10.25
CA ASP A 219 -29.88 -3.93 -10.79
C ASP A 219 -29.21 -5.13 -11.45
N PHE A 220 -29.08 -6.21 -10.67
CA PHE A 220 -28.46 -7.44 -11.14
C PHE A 220 -29.29 -8.13 -12.24
N GLU A 221 -30.62 -8.01 -12.24
CA GLU A 221 -31.46 -8.62 -13.28
C GLU A 221 -31.10 -8.06 -14.66
N ARG A 222 -30.86 -6.75 -14.74
CA ARG A 222 -30.37 -6.08 -15.96
C ARG A 222 -28.98 -6.53 -16.38
N PHE A 223 -28.15 -6.92 -15.42
CA PHE A 223 -26.82 -7.45 -15.70
C PHE A 223 -26.89 -8.90 -16.22
N ASP A 224 -27.78 -9.72 -15.66
CA ASP A 224 -28.04 -11.09 -16.11
C ASP A 224 -28.60 -11.10 -17.53
N GLU A 225 -29.61 -10.26 -17.83
CA GLU A 225 -30.14 -10.06 -19.19
C GLU A 225 -29.01 -9.70 -20.17
N ALA A 226 -28.14 -8.76 -19.79
CA ALA A 226 -27.04 -8.33 -20.64
C ALA A 226 -26.00 -9.45 -20.86
N LEU A 227 -25.78 -10.33 -19.88
CA LEU A 227 -24.90 -11.50 -20.01
C LEU A 227 -25.51 -12.58 -20.92
N GLU A 228 -26.82 -12.80 -20.85
CA GLU A 228 -27.55 -13.67 -21.77
C GLU A 228 -27.42 -13.22 -23.22
N ASP A 229 -27.61 -11.92 -23.45
CA ASP A 229 -27.48 -11.31 -24.78
C ASP A 229 -26.04 -11.31 -25.32
N ALA A 230 -25.03 -11.17 -24.44
CA ALA A 230 -23.63 -11.00 -24.83
C ALA A 230 -22.92 -12.28 -25.32
N ARG A 231 -23.59 -13.45 -25.23
CA ARG A 231 -23.30 -14.80 -25.79
C ARG A 231 -23.48 -15.85 -24.69
N GLY A 232 -24.58 -16.61 -24.79
CA GLY A 232 -24.87 -17.74 -23.91
C GLY A 232 -23.76 -18.79 -23.85
N GLY A 233 -23.39 -19.19 -22.63
CA GLY A 233 -22.39 -20.21 -22.31
C GLY A 233 -22.21 -20.36 -20.80
N TYR A 234 -21.24 -21.17 -20.36
CA TYR A 234 -20.93 -21.44 -18.94
C TYR A 234 -20.68 -20.18 -18.08
N SER A 235 -20.24 -19.08 -18.70
CA SER A 235 -20.06 -17.79 -18.02
C SER A 235 -21.34 -17.23 -17.42
N ASN A 236 -22.51 -17.54 -17.99
CA ASN A 236 -23.81 -17.08 -17.48
C ASN A 236 -24.24 -17.89 -16.27
N ASP A 237 -24.00 -19.20 -16.27
CA ASP A 237 -24.30 -20.05 -15.10
C ASP A 237 -23.42 -19.65 -13.89
N LEU A 238 -22.15 -19.31 -14.12
CA LEU A 238 -21.27 -18.76 -13.08
C LEU A 238 -21.76 -17.40 -12.59
N ALA A 239 -22.15 -16.49 -13.49
CA ALA A 239 -22.65 -15.17 -13.12
C ALA A 239 -23.94 -15.26 -12.30
N ARG A 240 -24.90 -16.11 -12.69
CA ARG A 240 -26.11 -16.38 -11.91
C ARG A 240 -25.78 -16.97 -10.54
N SER A 241 -24.81 -17.87 -10.46
CA SER A 241 -24.36 -18.45 -9.18
C SER A 241 -23.69 -17.43 -8.27
N LEU A 242 -23.04 -16.41 -8.84
CA LEU A 242 -22.40 -15.31 -8.12
C LEU A 242 -23.35 -14.12 -7.88
N SER A 243 -24.59 -14.15 -8.38
CA SER A 243 -25.54 -13.03 -8.37
C SER A 243 -25.70 -12.35 -7.01
N LEU A 244 -26.04 -13.14 -5.98
CA LEU A 244 -26.20 -12.67 -4.61
C LEU A 244 -24.92 -12.02 -4.06
N VAL A 245 -23.76 -12.62 -4.35
CA VAL A 245 -22.46 -12.10 -3.90
C VAL A 245 -22.12 -10.80 -4.61
N LEU A 246 -22.41 -10.72 -5.91
CA LEU A 246 -22.17 -9.52 -6.71
C LEU A 246 -23.12 -8.40 -6.30
N ASP A 247 -24.38 -8.68 -5.99
CA ASP A 247 -25.36 -7.68 -5.56
C ASP A 247 -24.99 -7.05 -4.21
N GLU A 248 -24.70 -7.87 -3.19
CA GLU A 248 -24.25 -7.39 -1.88
C GLU A 248 -22.94 -6.59 -1.98
N PHE A 249 -22.02 -7.05 -2.82
CA PHE A 249 -20.74 -6.41 -3.00
C PHE A 249 -20.83 -5.11 -3.82
N TYR A 250 -21.57 -5.10 -4.93
CA TYR A 250 -21.71 -3.94 -5.81
C TYR A 250 -22.55 -2.84 -5.19
N GLY A 251 -23.59 -3.18 -4.41
CA GLY A 251 -24.39 -2.20 -3.68
C GLY A 251 -23.59 -1.40 -2.66
N GLY A 252 -22.54 -1.98 -2.08
CA GLY A 252 -21.63 -1.30 -1.14
C GLY A 252 -20.47 -0.54 -1.79
N LEU A 253 -20.19 -0.77 -3.08
CA LEU A 253 -19.06 -0.15 -3.76
C LEU A 253 -19.40 1.27 -4.22
N LYS A 254 -18.69 2.24 -3.64
CA LYS A 254 -18.75 3.61 -4.14
C LYS A 254 -18.12 3.70 -5.54
N THR A 255 -18.83 4.31 -6.47
CA THR A 255 -18.35 4.52 -7.84
C THR A 255 -18.47 5.97 -8.28
N VAL A 256 -17.49 6.42 -9.06
CA VAL A 256 -17.44 7.78 -9.62
C VAL A 256 -17.14 7.70 -11.10
N ILE A 257 -17.82 8.52 -11.89
CA ILE A 257 -17.58 8.65 -13.34
C ILE A 257 -16.64 9.83 -13.54
N CYS A 258 -15.55 9.64 -14.30
CA CYS A 258 -14.68 10.75 -14.64
C CYS A 258 -14.11 10.67 -16.06
N SER A 259 -13.59 11.79 -16.54
CA SER A 259 -12.72 11.84 -17.71
C SER A 259 -11.41 12.52 -17.36
N ALA A 260 -10.31 11.76 -17.42
CA ALA A 260 -8.97 12.32 -17.31
C ALA A 260 -8.66 13.34 -18.43
N LEU A 261 -9.31 13.21 -19.60
CA LEU A 261 -9.09 14.11 -20.72
C LEU A 261 -9.80 15.45 -20.54
N THR A 262 -11.09 15.45 -20.20
CA THR A 262 -11.88 16.69 -20.08
C THR A 262 -11.83 17.33 -18.69
N GLY A 263 -11.58 16.52 -17.65
CA GLY A 263 -11.67 16.94 -16.25
C GLY A 263 -13.06 16.77 -15.63
N GLU A 264 -14.03 16.23 -16.38
CA GLU A 264 -15.34 15.85 -15.83
C GLU A 264 -15.17 14.86 -14.67
N GLY A 265 -15.96 15.00 -13.60
CA GLY A 265 -15.99 14.05 -12.49
C GLY A 265 -14.92 14.25 -11.41
N MET A 266 -14.02 15.23 -11.56
CA MET A 266 -12.89 15.41 -10.64
C MET A 266 -13.30 15.95 -9.27
N ASP A 267 -14.41 16.71 -9.19
CA ASP A 267 -14.94 17.20 -7.93
C ASP A 267 -15.62 16.09 -7.12
N GLU A 268 -16.31 15.19 -7.81
CA GLU A 268 -16.90 13.98 -7.27
C GLU A 268 -15.82 13.01 -6.78
N VAL A 269 -14.70 12.91 -7.50
CA VAL A 269 -13.52 12.13 -7.06
C VAL A 269 -12.95 12.70 -5.74
N LEU A 270 -12.79 14.02 -5.64
CA LEU A 270 -12.31 14.65 -4.40
C LEU A 270 -13.27 14.45 -3.23
N THR A 271 -14.57 14.51 -3.50
CA THR A 271 -15.62 14.24 -2.50
C THR A 271 -15.55 12.78 -2.05
N ALA A 272 -15.37 11.84 -2.98
CA ALA A 272 -15.19 10.42 -2.68
C ALA A 272 -13.93 10.14 -1.85
N ILE A 273 -12.81 10.80 -2.15
CA ILE A 273 -11.59 10.72 -1.33
C ILE A 273 -11.86 11.21 0.11
N GLY A 274 -12.60 12.31 0.26
CA GLY A 274 -12.97 12.85 1.58
C GLY A 274 -13.81 11.87 2.41
N GLU A 275 -14.86 11.29 1.81
CA GLU A 275 -15.70 10.30 2.48
C GLU A 275 -14.94 9.01 2.79
N CYS A 276 -14.14 8.48 1.86
CA CYS A 276 -13.31 7.30 2.12
C CYS A 276 -12.24 7.58 3.18
N SER A 277 -11.73 8.81 3.28
CA SER A 277 -10.83 9.22 4.35
C SER A 277 -11.52 9.30 5.71
N GLN A 278 -12.83 9.61 5.77
CA GLN A 278 -13.60 9.52 7.01
C GLN A 278 -13.86 8.05 7.36
N GLN A 279 -14.27 7.24 6.39
CA GLN A 279 -14.42 5.79 6.56
C GLN A 279 -13.14 5.13 7.08
N TYR A 280 -11.96 5.58 6.62
CA TYR A 280 -10.67 5.16 7.15
C TYR A 280 -10.58 5.37 8.66
N ARG A 281 -10.92 6.59 9.13
CA ARG A 281 -10.82 6.97 10.53
C ARG A 281 -11.79 6.17 11.39
N ASP A 282 -13.01 6.00 10.91
CA ASP A 282 -14.09 5.40 11.68
C ASP A 282 -14.00 3.86 11.74
N GLN A 283 -13.60 3.22 10.64
CA GLN A 283 -13.63 1.77 10.51
C GLN A 283 -12.23 1.14 10.54
N TYR A 284 -11.27 1.72 9.81
CA TYR A 284 -9.95 1.11 9.67
C TYR A 284 -9.07 1.30 10.90
N ILE A 285 -9.02 2.49 11.49
CA ILE A 285 -8.15 2.75 12.65
C ILE A 285 -8.48 1.82 13.84
N PRO A 286 -9.75 1.64 14.26
CA PRO A 286 -10.09 0.69 15.32
C PRO A 286 -9.72 -0.75 14.96
N LEU A 287 -10.07 -1.20 13.75
CA LEU A 287 -9.74 -2.54 13.26
C LEU A 287 -8.22 -2.79 13.27
N TYR A 288 -7.44 -1.81 12.84
CA TYR A 288 -5.98 -1.88 12.83
C TYR A 288 -5.40 -1.95 14.26
N ALA A 289 -5.96 -1.17 15.19
CA ALA A 289 -5.57 -1.23 16.60
C ALA A 289 -5.82 -2.61 17.23
N GLU A 290 -6.97 -3.23 16.94
CA GLU A 290 -7.28 -4.60 17.38
C GLU A 290 -6.32 -5.64 16.79
N ILE A 291 -6.04 -5.56 15.48
CA ILE A 291 -5.09 -6.47 14.82
C ILE A 291 -3.70 -6.31 15.43
N ARG A 292 -3.27 -5.07 15.72
CA ARG A 292 -1.97 -4.78 16.34
C ARG A 292 -1.89 -5.32 17.77
N ALA A 293 -2.96 -5.18 18.55
CA ALA A 293 -3.05 -5.72 19.91
C ALA A 293 -2.93 -7.26 19.90
N LYS A 294 -3.71 -7.94 19.05
CA LYS A 294 -3.64 -9.41 18.90
C LYS A 294 -2.25 -9.89 18.47
N LYS A 295 -1.62 -9.22 17.49
CA LYS A 295 -0.25 -9.54 17.06
C LYS A 295 0.78 -9.34 18.18
N ALA A 296 0.62 -8.30 19.00
CA ALA A 296 1.50 -8.04 20.13
C ALA A 296 1.35 -9.11 21.24
N GLU A 297 0.11 -9.54 21.52
CA GLU A 297 -0.18 -10.63 22.46
C GLU A 297 0.41 -11.97 21.97
N GLU A 298 0.23 -12.31 20.70
CA GLU A 298 0.82 -13.52 20.10
C GLU A 298 2.34 -13.50 20.12
N ALA A 299 2.96 -12.35 19.80
CA ALA A 299 4.41 -12.18 19.84
C ALA A 299 4.93 -12.31 21.28
N ALA A 300 4.24 -11.72 22.25
CA ALA A 300 4.58 -11.85 23.67
C ALA A 300 4.45 -13.30 24.16
N ARG A 301 3.42 -14.03 23.70
CA ARG A 301 3.23 -15.46 24.02
C ARG A 301 4.38 -16.31 23.45
N LYS A 302 4.75 -16.12 22.18
CA LYS A 302 5.89 -16.82 21.57
C LYS A 302 7.21 -16.52 22.27
N LEU A 303 7.46 -15.26 22.61
CA LEU A 303 8.66 -14.85 23.37
C LEU A 303 8.69 -15.48 24.77
N LYS A 304 7.53 -15.69 25.40
CA LYS A 304 7.44 -16.37 26.70
C LYS A 304 7.70 -17.87 26.54
N GLU A 305 7.08 -18.52 25.56
CA GLU A 305 7.32 -19.93 25.23
C GLU A 305 8.80 -20.21 24.90
N GLU A 306 9.45 -19.36 24.10
CA GLU A 306 10.89 -19.47 23.79
C GLU A 306 11.81 -19.24 25.00
N LYS A 307 11.39 -18.41 25.96
CA LYS A 307 12.14 -18.19 27.21
C LYS A 307 11.99 -19.36 28.16
N ASP A 308 10.77 -19.88 28.32
CA ASP A 308 10.47 -21.02 29.16
C ASP A 308 11.17 -22.28 28.62
N SER A 309 11.20 -22.50 27.29
CA SER A 309 11.94 -23.62 26.69
C SER A 309 13.45 -23.52 26.88
N LYS A 310 14.04 -22.32 26.76
CA LYS A 310 15.47 -22.09 27.02
C LYS A 310 15.83 -22.23 28.49
N ALA A 311 14.91 -21.89 29.39
CA ALA A 311 15.10 -22.08 30.82
C ALA A 311 15.09 -23.58 31.19
N ASP A 312 14.18 -24.37 30.58
CA ASP A 312 14.10 -25.83 30.76
C ASP A 312 15.31 -26.59 30.21
N ASP A 313 15.87 -26.16 29.06
CA ASP A 313 17.12 -26.74 28.55
C ASP A 313 18.31 -26.41 29.46
N LEU A 314 18.38 -25.19 29.99
CA LEU A 314 19.46 -24.79 30.90
C LEU A 314 19.39 -25.53 32.25
N THR A 315 18.19 -25.78 32.80
CA THR A 315 18.04 -26.59 34.01
C THR A 315 18.38 -28.06 33.78
N ARG A 316 18.10 -28.61 32.59
CA ARG A 316 18.53 -29.96 32.22
C ARG A 316 20.04 -30.07 32.09
N ASP A 317 20.70 -29.09 31.47
CA ASP A 317 22.16 -29.07 31.33
C ASP A 317 22.85 -28.93 32.70
N VAL A 318 22.29 -28.12 33.62
CA VAL A 318 22.80 -27.99 34.99
C VAL A 318 22.60 -29.28 35.79
N GLN A 319 21.44 -29.95 35.67
CA GLN A 319 21.22 -31.25 36.30
C GLN A 319 22.13 -32.36 35.73
N ALA A 320 22.43 -32.32 34.43
CA ALA A 320 23.37 -33.27 33.81
C ALA A 320 24.82 -33.06 34.30
N LEU A 321 25.21 -31.83 34.60
CA LEU A 321 26.51 -31.50 35.20
C LEU A 321 26.59 -31.93 36.68
N ASP A 322 25.52 -31.76 37.46
CA ASP A 322 25.47 -32.15 38.89
C ASP A 322 25.53 -33.68 39.09
N ILE A 323 24.99 -34.48 38.15
CA ILE A 323 25.06 -35.95 38.19
C ILE A 323 26.48 -36.47 37.83
N GLY A 324 27.28 -35.68 37.12
CA GLY A 324 28.66 -36.02 36.77
C GLY A 324 29.67 -35.91 37.92
N THR A 325 29.36 -35.12 38.96
CA THR A 325 30.26 -34.84 40.08
C THR A 325 30.10 -35.75 41.31
N VAL A 326 29.10 -36.63 41.34
CA VAL A 326 28.80 -37.50 42.50
C VAL A 326 29.27 -38.95 42.29
N ARG A 327 30.05 -39.24 41.24
CA ARG A 327 30.43 -40.63 40.88
C ARG A 327 31.90 -41.01 41.06
N ASP A 328 32.72 -40.15 41.68
CA ASP A 328 34.18 -40.35 41.74
C ASP A 328 34.78 -40.25 43.16
N SER A 329 34.02 -40.57 44.23
CA SER A 329 34.56 -40.45 45.60
C SER A 329 34.19 -41.53 46.60
N ASP A 330 33.90 -42.77 46.20
CA ASP A 330 33.75 -43.90 47.14
C ASP A 330 34.19 -45.23 46.49
N ASP A 331 35.50 -45.51 46.45
CA ASP A 331 36.07 -46.88 46.54
C ASP A 331 37.62 -46.86 46.51
N GLU A 332 38.27 -46.38 47.59
CA GLU A 332 39.63 -46.80 47.97
C GLU A 332 39.79 -46.72 49.50
N SER A 333 39.34 -47.75 50.22
CA SER A 333 39.95 -48.14 51.51
C SER A 333 39.46 -49.52 51.99
N GLU A 334 40.43 -50.41 52.16
CA GLU A 334 40.45 -51.72 52.86
C GLU A 334 39.91 -52.97 52.13
#